data_AF-A0A7C7VHU5-F1
#
_entry.id   AF-A0A7C7VHU5-F1
#
_cell.length_a   1.000
_cell.length_b   1.000
_cell.length_c   1.000
_cell.angle_alpha   90.00
_cell.angle_beta   90.00
_cell.angle_gamma   90.00
#
_symmetry.space_group_name_H-M   'P 1'
#
loop_
_entity.id
_entity.type
_entity.pdbx_description
1 polymer ?
#
loop_
_entity_poly.entity_id
_entity_poly.type
_entity_poly.pdbx_seq_one_letter_code
_entity_poly.pdbx_strand_id
1 'polypeptide(L)'
;MSENENHFDVLIIGGGPAGLTAGLYAARARLKCVLLEKMMMGGQIATTEMVDNYPGFPEGIAGAEIGPLFETQAKRFGLDVRQFKEGLKVEKLDDGFRVNCGAEENLYCKSLIVATGS
;
A
#
# COMPACT_ATOMS: atom_id res chain seq x y z
N MET A 1 -15.72 -10.58 -15.45
CA MET A 1 -14.94 -10.35 -14.21
C MET A 1 -15.91 -10.55 -13.07
N SER A 2 -15.63 -11.48 -12.16
CA SER A 2 -16.59 -11.82 -11.09
C SER A 2 -16.62 -10.69 -10.06
N GLU A 3 -17.79 -10.36 -9.50
CA GLU A 3 -18.00 -9.31 -8.49
C GLU A 3 -17.01 -9.38 -7.30
N ASN A 4 -16.43 -10.55 -7.05
CA ASN A 4 -15.56 -10.82 -5.91
C ASN A 4 -14.10 -10.39 -6.10
N GLU A 5 -13.62 -10.07 -7.30
CA GLU A 5 -12.21 -9.70 -7.52
C GLU A 5 -11.86 -8.34 -6.90
N ASN A 6 -12.80 -7.40 -6.92
CA ASN A 6 -12.61 -6.02 -6.44
C ASN A 6 -13.02 -5.79 -4.98
N HIS A 7 -13.36 -6.84 -4.24
CA HIS A 7 -13.69 -6.77 -2.81
C HIS A 7 -12.51 -7.20 -1.95
N PHE A 8 -12.17 -6.41 -0.93
CA PHE A 8 -11.05 -6.63 -0.03
C PHE A 8 -11.51 -6.55 1.44
N ASP A 9 -10.85 -7.26 2.33
CA ASP A 9 -11.01 -7.04 3.76
C ASP A 9 -10.36 -5.72 4.17
N VAL A 10 -9.17 -5.42 3.61
CA VAL A 10 -8.40 -4.20 3.89
C VAL A 10 -7.87 -3.58 2.61
N LEU A 11 -8.15 -2.30 2.40
CA LEU A 11 -7.51 -1.50 1.35
C LEU A 11 -6.58 -0.48 2.01
N ILE A 12 -5.37 -0.33 1.46
CA ILE A 12 -4.35 0.60 1.95
C ILE A 12 -4.05 1.62 0.86
N ILE A 13 -4.03 2.91 1.21
CA ILE A 13 -3.65 3.99 0.30
C ILE A 13 -2.31 4.56 0.75
N GLY A 14 -1.29 4.44 -0.10
CA GLY A 14 0.07 4.91 0.13
C GLY A 14 1.08 3.76 0.26
N GLY A 15 2.15 3.83 -0.52
CA GLY A 15 3.25 2.86 -0.64
C GLY A 15 4.52 3.28 0.09
N GLY A 16 4.41 4.16 1.08
CA GLY A 16 5.52 4.44 2.01
C GLY A 16 5.70 3.33 3.05
N PRO A 17 6.66 3.48 3.99
CA PRO A 17 6.91 2.50 5.06
C PRO A 17 5.66 2.13 5.86
N ALA A 18 4.80 3.10 6.17
CA ALA A 18 3.57 2.87 6.92
C ALA A 18 2.60 1.95 6.17
N GLY A 19 2.32 2.23 4.90
CA GLY A 19 1.40 1.44 4.10
C GLY A 19 1.93 0.05 3.78
N LEU A 20 3.22 -0.06 3.41
CA LEU A 20 3.85 -1.36 3.15
C LEU A 20 3.89 -2.24 4.39
N THR A 21 4.14 -1.66 5.57
CA THR A 21 4.08 -2.40 6.83
C THR A 21 2.65 -2.84 7.15
N ALA A 22 1.66 -1.96 6.98
CA ALA A 22 0.25 -2.34 7.16
C ALA A 22 -0.16 -3.49 6.23
N GLY A 23 0.25 -3.42 4.95
CA GLY A 23 -0.01 -4.47 3.96
C GLY A 23 0.69 -5.79 4.30
N LEU A 24 1.94 -5.74 4.76
CA LEU A 24 2.65 -6.92 5.26
C LEU A 24 1.87 -7.62 6.39
N TYR A 25 1.39 -6.87 7.38
CA TYR A 25 0.65 -7.45 8.50
C TYR A 25 -0.74 -7.94 8.09
N ALA A 26 -1.46 -7.22 7.23
CA ALA A 26 -2.75 -7.66 6.71
C ALA A 26 -2.62 -8.97 5.91
N ALA A 27 -1.63 -9.05 5.02
CA ALA A 27 -1.35 -10.25 4.24
C ALA A 27 -0.97 -11.45 5.14
N ARG A 28 -0.14 -11.22 6.18
CA ARG A 28 0.21 -12.24 7.18
C ARG A 28 -0.98 -12.74 7.99
N ALA A 29 -1.97 -11.88 8.23
CA ALA A 29 -3.24 -12.25 8.85
C ALA A 29 -4.19 -13.00 7.89
N ARG A 30 -3.75 -13.28 6.64
CA ARG A 30 -4.53 -13.92 5.57
C ARG A 30 -5.79 -13.13 5.18
N LEU A 31 -5.77 -11.82 5.38
CA LEU A 31 -6.81 -10.93 4.89
C LEU A 31 -6.60 -10.70 3.40
N LYS A 32 -7.70 -10.68 2.64
CA LYS A 32 -7.63 -10.26 1.24
C LYS A 32 -7.37 -8.75 1.23
N CYS A 33 -6.16 -8.34 0.88
CA CYS A 33 -5.75 -6.94 1.00
C CYS A 33 -5.05 -6.43 -0.26
N VAL A 34 -5.21 -5.13 -0.50
CA VAL A 34 -4.56 -4.40 -1.60
C VAL A 34 -3.97 -3.09 -1.12
N LEU A 35 -2.78 -2.77 -1.60
CA LEU A 35 -2.13 -1.47 -1.43
C LEU A 35 -2.15 -0.72 -2.76
N LEU A 36 -2.59 0.52 -2.71
CA LEU A 36 -2.60 1.45 -3.83
C LEU A 36 -1.51 2.49 -3.65
N GLU A 37 -0.67 2.68 -4.66
CA GLU A 37 0.34 3.74 -4.71
C GLU A 37 0.34 4.43 -6.08
N LYS A 38 0.57 5.74 -6.11
CA LYS A 38 0.61 6.54 -7.35
C LYS A 38 1.99 6.54 -8.00
N MET A 39 3.03 6.48 -7.18
CA MET A 39 4.42 6.67 -7.55
C MET A 39 5.25 5.41 -7.24
N MET A 40 6.56 5.59 -7.06
CA MET A 40 7.44 4.53 -6.61
C MET A 40 7.19 4.20 -5.13
N MET A 41 7.34 2.93 -4.77
CA MET A 41 7.29 2.49 -3.38
C MET A 41 8.42 3.14 -2.57
N GLY A 42 8.12 3.51 -1.33
CA GLY A 42 9.03 4.18 -0.40
C GLY A 42 8.54 5.56 0.05
N GLY A 43 7.67 6.23 -0.71
CA GLY A 43 7.20 7.57 -0.34
C GLY A 43 8.36 8.56 -0.17
N GLN A 44 8.29 9.44 0.84
CA GLN A 44 9.31 10.47 1.09
C GLN A 44 10.74 9.90 1.29
N ILE A 45 10.88 8.73 1.92
CA ILE A 45 12.20 8.15 2.21
C ILE A 45 12.99 7.82 0.93
N ALA A 46 12.28 7.55 -0.17
CA ALA A 46 12.88 7.23 -1.45
C ALA A 46 13.68 8.39 -2.06
N THR A 47 13.45 9.62 -1.59
CA THR A 47 14.15 10.83 -2.04
C THR A 47 15.42 11.13 -1.25
N THR A 48 15.65 10.41 -0.16
CA THR A 48 16.84 10.57 0.68
C THR A 48 18.00 9.77 0.09
N GLU A 49 19.18 10.39 -0.01
CA GLU A 49 20.39 9.72 -0.52
C GLU A 49 20.78 8.54 0.37
N MET A 50 20.90 8.77 1.68
CA MET A 50 21.33 7.77 2.64
C MET A 50 20.51 7.83 3.94
N VAL A 51 20.13 6.66 4.46
CA VAL A 51 19.35 6.49 5.68
C VAL A 51 20.13 5.65 6.69
N ASP A 52 20.62 6.31 7.74
CA ASP A 52 21.47 5.70 8.78
C ASP A 52 20.71 5.40 10.09
N ASN A 53 19.44 5.78 10.16
CA ASN A 53 18.64 5.74 11.39
C ASN A 53 17.45 4.77 11.33
N TYR A 54 17.39 3.90 10.31
CA TYR A 54 16.36 2.86 10.22
C TYR A 54 16.91 1.53 10.78
N PRO A 55 16.36 0.99 11.88
CA PRO A 55 16.86 -0.25 12.48
C PRO A 55 16.84 -1.43 11.51
N GLY A 56 17.90 -2.24 11.52
CA GLY A 56 18.09 -3.36 10.62
C GLY A 56 19.08 -3.11 9.48
N PHE A 57 19.53 -1.87 9.31
CA PHE A 57 20.57 -1.48 8.35
C PHE A 57 21.78 -0.89 9.10
N PRO A 58 22.68 -1.73 9.65
CA PRO A 58 23.77 -1.27 10.51
C PRO A 58 24.79 -0.36 9.79
N GLU A 59 24.95 -0.55 8.48
CA GLU A 59 25.81 0.27 7.61
C GLU A 59 25.02 1.37 6.87
N GLY A 60 23.78 1.62 7.29
CA GLY A 60 22.82 2.43 6.57
C GLY A 60 22.30 1.74 5.30
N ILE A 61 21.35 2.40 4.62
CA ILE A 61 20.85 2.00 3.29
C ILE A 61 20.47 3.23 2.45
N ALA A 62 20.57 3.15 1.12
CA ALA A 62 20.07 4.20 0.25
C ALA A 62 18.55 4.31 0.37
N GLY A 63 18.02 5.53 0.49
CA GLY A 63 16.58 5.74 0.73
C GLY A 63 15.69 5.13 -0.36
N ALA A 64 16.16 5.20 -1.61
CA ALA A 64 15.50 4.61 -2.78
C ALA A 64 15.37 3.07 -2.73
N GLU A 65 16.20 2.37 -1.93
CA GLU A 65 16.19 0.91 -1.84
C GLU A 65 15.21 0.38 -0.78
N ILE A 66 14.87 1.19 0.22
CA ILE A 66 14.02 0.77 1.35
C ILE A 66 12.62 0.35 0.87
N GLY A 67 11.98 1.16 0.03
CA GLY A 67 10.64 0.89 -0.49
C GLY A 67 10.54 -0.46 -1.23
N PRO A 68 11.40 -0.72 -2.22
CA PRO A 68 11.47 -2.01 -2.92
C PRO A 68 11.70 -3.23 -2.00
N LEU A 69 12.53 -3.09 -0.95
CA LEU A 69 12.75 -4.16 0.02
C LEU A 69 11.47 -4.48 0.81
N PHE A 70 10.76 -3.45 1.28
CA PHE A 70 9.49 -3.64 2.00
C PHE A 70 8.40 -4.20 1.09
N GLU A 71 8.31 -3.74 -0.15
CA GLU A 71 7.39 -4.29 -1.15
C GLU A 71 7.68 -5.78 -1.39
N THR A 72 8.94 -6.15 -1.58
CA THR A 72 9.36 -7.55 -1.76
C THR A 72 8.96 -8.41 -0.56
N GLN A 73 9.19 -7.91 0.66
CA GLN A 73 8.79 -8.60 1.88
C GLN A 73 7.27 -8.78 1.98
N ALA A 74 6.50 -7.75 1.68
CA ALA A 74 5.04 -7.80 1.75
C ALA A 74 4.43 -8.71 0.67
N LYS A 75 4.91 -8.64 -0.58
CA LYS A 75 4.48 -9.51 -1.68
C LYS A 75 4.74 -10.99 -1.40
N ARG A 76 5.83 -11.32 -0.69
CA ARG A 76 6.11 -12.70 -0.24
C ARG A 76 4.98 -13.30 0.60
N PHE A 77 4.22 -12.47 1.32
CA PHE A 77 3.05 -12.90 2.11
C PHE A 77 1.71 -12.76 1.38
N GLY A 78 1.73 -12.32 0.11
CA GLY A 78 0.53 -12.22 -0.73
C GLY A 78 -0.14 -10.85 -0.74
N LEU A 79 0.56 -9.77 -0.35
CA LEU A 79 0.04 -8.41 -0.55
C LEU A 79 -0.13 -8.12 -2.06
N ASP A 80 -1.35 -7.77 -2.47
CA ASP A 80 -1.61 -7.19 -3.79
C ASP A 80 -1.16 -5.73 -3.77
N VAL A 81 -0.30 -5.34 -4.70
CA VAL A 81 0.25 -3.99 -4.81
C VAL A 81 -0.07 -3.47 -6.20
N ARG A 82 -0.87 -2.40 -6.27
CA ARG A 82 -1.32 -1.80 -7.53
C ARG A 82 -0.87 -0.36 -7.63
N GLN A 83 -0.40 -0.02 -8.82
CA GLN A 83 -0.15 1.37 -9.18
C GLN A 83 -1.40 1.99 -9.79
N PHE A 84 -1.72 3.22 -9.41
CA PHE A 84 -2.80 4.00 -10.01
C PHE A 84 -2.27 5.33 -10.55
N LYS A 85 -2.92 5.87 -11.59
CA LYS A 85 -2.42 7.09 -12.27
C LYS A 85 -3.22 8.35 -11.93
N GLU A 86 -4.48 8.18 -11.53
CA GLU A 86 -5.42 9.29 -11.31
C GLU A 86 -5.61 9.61 -9.82
N GLY A 87 -6.47 10.58 -9.50
CA GLY A 87 -6.83 10.84 -8.10
C GLY A 87 -7.76 9.75 -7.57
N LEU A 88 -7.55 9.31 -6.32
CA LEU A 88 -8.48 8.42 -5.65
C LEU A 88 -9.65 9.19 -5.07
N LYS A 89 -10.86 8.66 -5.22
CA LYS A 89 -12.04 9.12 -4.49
C LYS A 89 -12.51 8.04 -3.54
N VAL A 90 -12.55 8.38 -2.26
CA VAL A 90 -13.03 7.50 -1.19
C VAL A 90 -14.46 7.89 -0.83
N GLU A 91 -15.35 6.90 -0.77
CA GLU A 91 -16.73 7.07 -0.33
C GLU A 91 -17.04 6.07 0.78
N LYS A 92 -17.57 6.57 1.89
CA LYS A 92 -18.04 5.71 2.98
C LYS A 92 -19.36 5.07 2.57
N LEU A 93 -19.47 3.76 2.79
CA LEU A 93 -20.69 2.97 2.63
C LEU A 93 -21.14 2.47 4.00
N ASP A 94 -22.38 1.97 4.08
CA ASP A 94 -22.93 1.39 5.31
C ASP A 94 -22.07 0.22 5.83
N ASP A 95 -21.60 -0.66 4.94
CA ASP A 95 -20.76 -1.83 5.26
C ASP A 95 -19.34 -1.75 4.67
N GLY A 96 -18.72 -0.57 4.77
CA GLY A 96 -17.31 -0.42 4.38
C GLY A 96 -17.04 0.85 3.59
N PHE A 97 -16.28 0.74 2.52
CA PHE A 97 -15.81 1.85 1.70
C PHE A 97 -15.74 1.45 0.23
N ARG A 98 -16.01 2.42 -0.64
CA ARG A 98 -15.70 2.37 -2.07
C ARG A 98 -14.51 3.28 -2.35
N VAL A 99 -13.52 2.77 -3.06
CA VAL A 99 -12.36 3.54 -3.54
C VAL A 99 -12.37 3.49 -5.06
N ASN A 100 -12.61 4.64 -5.67
CA ASN A 100 -12.55 4.82 -7.11
C ASN A 100 -11.11 5.18 -7.51
N CYS A 101 -10.51 4.43 -8.43
CA CYS A 101 -9.11 4.55 -8.82
C CYS A 101 -8.88 5.29 -10.16
N GLY A 102 -9.91 5.97 -10.67
CA GLY A 102 -9.93 6.45 -12.05
C GLY A 102 -10.37 5.37 -13.06
N ALA A 103 -10.71 5.78 -14.27
CA ALA A 103 -11.08 4.88 -15.39
C ALA A 103 -12.18 3.82 -15.09
N GLU A 104 -13.19 4.16 -14.30
CA GLU A 104 -14.32 3.27 -13.89
C GLU A 104 -13.95 2.08 -12.99
N GLU A 105 -12.70 1.96 -12.52
CA GLU A 105 -12.31 0.91 -11.58
C GLU A 105 -12.71 1.28 -10.14
N ASN A 106 -13.71 0.57 -9.61
CA ASN A 106 -14.13 0.67 -8.22
C ASN A 106 -13.65 -0.53 -7.43
N LEU A 107 -12.92 -0.26 -6.35
CA LEU A 107 -12.54 -1.24 -5.34
C LEU A 107 -13.40 -1.04 -4.10
N TYR A 108 -13.73 -2.14 -3.44
CA TYR A 108 -14.58 -2.17 -2.25
C TYR A 108 -13.81 -2.80 -1.10
N CYS A 109 -13.94 -2.24 0.10
CA CYS A 109 -13.30 -2.81 1.28
C CYS A 109 -14.10 -2.62 2.56
N LYS A 110 -13.95 -3.56 3.50
CA LYS A 110 -14.54 -3.44 4.84
C LYS A 110 -13.80 -2.39 5.67
N SER A 111 -12.47 -2.40 5.59
CA SER A 111 -11.59 -1.48 6.31
C SER A 111 -10.64 -0.74 5.37
N LEU A 112 -10.40 0.54 5.65
CA LEU A 112 -9.52 1.41 4.88
C LEU A 112 -8.39 1.94 5.77
N ILE A 113 -7.14 1.81 5.32
CA ILE A 113 -5.96 2.41 5.95
C ILE A 113 -5.44 3.51 5.05
N VAL A 114 -5.37 4.73 5.59
CA VAL A 114 -4.81 5.90 4.88
C VAL A 114 -3.39 6.15 5.37
N ALA A 115 -2.42 5.91 4.50
CA ALA A 115 -0.98 6.01 4.75
C ALA A 115 -0.29 6.89 3.69
N THR A 116 -0.96 7.97 3.27
CA THR A 116 -0.56 8.82 2.13
C THR A 116 0.65 9.72 2.39
N GLY A 117 1.15 9.78 3.63
CA GLY A 117 2.24 10.67 4.00
C GLY A 117 1.83 12.15 4.04
N SER A 118 2.83 13.03 3.90
CA SER A 118 2.73 14.50 3.91
C SER A 118 3.70 15.13 2.93
#